data_AF-A0A7C4QKJ5-F1
#
_entry.id   AF-A0A7C4QKJ5-F1
#
_cell.length_a   1.000
_cell.length_b   1.000
_cell.length_c   1.000
_cell.angle_alpha   90.00
_cell.angle_beta   90.00
_cell.angle_gamma   90.00
#
_symmetry.space_group_name_H-M   'P 1'
#
loop_
_entity.id
_entity.type
_entity.pdbx_description
1 polymer ?
#
loop_
_entity_poly.entity_id
_entity_poly.type
_entity_poly.pdbx_seq_one_letter_code
_entity_poly.pdbx_strand_id
1 'polypeptide(L)'
;MISRSSRVDKDELISYVRSYSLRVMPGLLNILNKVFIARFGTDMVALFLNDSKKVYETLLSLYGNEDTVTLIMSYLLIKPMLIRLGRLDLVDKALTLAMKNPEGFREMLRSLNVDL
;
A
#
# COMPACT_ATOMS: atom_id res chain seq x y z
N MET A 1 6.13 13.89 26.14
CA MET A 1 5.66 14.76 25.05
C MET A 1 6.73 14.75 23.96
N ILE A 2 6.65 13.85 22.98
CA ILE A 2 7.60 13.81 21.86
C ILE A 2 6.86 14.30 20.63
N SER A 3 6.99 15.61 20.39
CA SER A 3 6.77 16.20 19.08
C SER A 3 7.90 15.70 18.16
N ARG A 4 7.57 14.82 17.23
CA ARG A 4 8.39 14.55 16.03
C ARG A 4 7.44 14.47 14.85
N SER A 5 7.05 15.62 14.32
CA SER A 5 6.64 15.69 12.92
C SER A 5 7.91 15.56 12.06
N SER A 6 8.51 14.36 12.05
CA SER A 6 9.52 14.01 11.06
C SER A 6 8.76 13.54 9.82
N ARG A 7 8.95 14.22 8.68
CA ARG A 7 8.46 13.73 7.39
C ARG A 7 8.87 12.28 7.20
N VAL A 8 7.93 11.46 6.73
CA VAL A 8 8.21 10.08 6.33
C VAL A 8 8.52 10.09 4.85
N ASP A 9 9.75 9.72 4.53
CA ASP A 9 10.19 9.59 3.15
C ASP A 9 9.45 8.43 2.46
N LYS A 10 9.10 8.62 1.18
CA LYS A 10 8.35 7.63 0.40
C LYS A 10 9.13 6.35 0.21
N ASP A 11 10.44 6.41 -0.05
CA ASP A 11 11.26 5.22 -0.24
C ASP A 11 11.45 4.48 1.09
N GLU A 12 11.55 5.21 2.20
CA GLU A 12 11.52 4.61 3.54
C GLU A 12 10.19 3.86 3.80
N LEU A 13 9.06 4.47 3.44
CA LEU A 13 7.75 3.86 3.58
C LEU A 13 7.59 2.61 2.70
N ILE A 14 8.03 2.67 1.44
CA ILE A 14 8.06 1.53 0.53
C ILE A 14 8.89 0.40 1.14
N SER A 15 10.09 0.72 1.62
CA SER A 15 11.00 -0.26 2.22
C SER A 15 10.37 -0.93 3.43
N TYR A 16 9.77 -0.16 4.34
CA TYR A 16 9.06 -0.70 5.49
C TYR A 16 7.90 -1.61 5.10
N VAL A 17 7.02 -1.17 4.20
CA VAL A 17 5.86 -1.96 3.75
C VAL A 17 6.32 -3.26 3.11
N ARG A 18 7.36 -3.21 2.27
CA ARG A 18 7.94 -4.40 1.63
C ARG A 18 8.48 -5.38 2.66
N SER A 19 9.28 -4.93 3.62
CA SER A 19 9.84 -5.79 4.67
C SER A 19 8.77 -6.39 5.56
N TYR A 20 7.74 -5.62 5.93
CA TYR A 20 6.62 -6.12 6.71
C TYR A 20 5.86 -7.20 5.94
N SER A 21 5.49 -6.94 4.70
CA SER A 21 4.68 -7.84 3.89
C SER A 21 5.43 -9.13 3.52
N LEU A 22 6.75 -9.04 3.32
CA LEU A 22 7.60 -10.20 3.13
C LEU A 22 7.65 -11.10 4.38
N ARG A 23 7.60 -10.52 5.58
CA ARG A 23 7.55 -11.29 6.84
C ARG A 23 6.21 -12.00 7.04
N VAL A 24 5.10 -11.36 6.66
CA VAL A 24 3.76 -11.88 6.93
C VAL A 24 3.30 -12.87 5.84
N MET A 25 3.54 -12.57 4.56
CA MET A 25 3.10 -13.41 3.44
C MET A 25 4.15 -13.46 2.32
N PRO A 26 5.34 -14.06 2.56
CA PRO A 26 6.46 -14.01 1.63
C PRO A 26 6.13 -14.58 0.25
N GLY A 27 5.47 -15.75 0.20
CA GLY A 27 5.12 -16.42 -1.04
C GLY A 27 4.22 -15.58 -1.93
N LEU A 28 3.16 -15.01 -1.34
CA LEU A 28 2.19 -14.19 -2.07
C LEU A 28 2.83 -12.89 -2.60
N LEU A 29 3.57 -12.17 -1.75
CA LEU A 29 4.24 -10.94 -2.18
C LEU A 29 5.24 -11.20 -3.31
N ASN A 30 6.01 -12.30 -3.23
CA ASN A 30 6.99 -12.63 -4.26
C ASN A 30 6.34 -12.95 -5.61
N ILE A 31 5.22 -13.68 -5.61
CA ILE A 31 4.48 -13.98 -6.84
C ILE A 31 3.89 -12.70 -7.43
N LEU A 32 3.22 -11.88 -6.61
CA LEU A 32 2.65 -10.62 -7.06
C LEU A 32 3.74 -9.69 -7.61
N ASN A 33 4.86 -9.52 -6.92
CA ASN A 33 5.97 -8.69 -7.41
C ASN A 33 6.48 -9.14 -8.78
N LYS A 34 6.60 -10.46 -9.04
CA LYS A 34 6.96 -10.95 -10.38
C LYS A 34 5.93 -10.53 -11.44
N VAL A 35 4.65 -10.63 -11.13
CA VAL A 35 3.57 -10.21 -12.03
C VAL A 35 3.62 -8.70 -12.29
N PHE A 36 3.75 -7.89 -11.24
CA PHE A 36 3.79 -6.43 -11.35
C PHE A 36 5.04 -5.92 -12.07
N ILE A 37 6.21 -6.52 -11.81
CA ILE A 37 7.45 -6.19 -12.54
C ILE A 37 7.30 -6.56 -14.02
N ALA A 38 6.76 -7.74 -14.34
CA ALA A 38 6.56 -8.16 -15.73
C ALA A 38 5.57 -7.27 -16.50
N ARG A 39 4.53 -6.73 -15.82
CA ARG A 39 3.49 -5.89 -16.46
C ARG A 39 3.84 -4.41 -16.50
N PHE A 40 4.55 -3.89 -15.49
CA PHE A 40 4.72 -2.45 -15.30
C PHE A 40 6.18 -2.01 -15.09
N GLY A 41 7.12 -2.94 -15.05
CA GLY A 41 8.54 -2.64 -14.81
C GLY A 41 8.88 -2.25 -13.37
N THR A 42 7.93 -2.31 -12.44
CA THR A 42 8.12 -1.95 -11.02
C THR A 42 7.39 -2.94 -10.10
N ASP A 43 7.87 -3.09 -8.86
CA ASP A 43 7.19 -3.94 -7.87
C ASP A 43 5.86 -3.36 -7.38
N MET A 44 5.04 -4.23 -6.79
CA MET A 44 3.67 -3.90 -6.40
C MET A 44 3.60 -2.79 -5.35
N VAL A 45 4.53 -2.75 -4.39
CA VAL A 45 4.50 -1.77 -3.29
C VAL A 45 4.84 -0.38 -3.81
N ALA A 46 5.89 -0.29 -4.65
CA ALA A 46 6.25 0.96 -5.30
C ALA A 46 5.12 1.44 -6.23
N LEU A 47 4.52 0.54 -7.02
CA LEU A 47 3.39 0.91 -7.87
C LEU A 47 2.19 1.37 -7.03
N PHE A 48 1.92 0.74 -5.89
CA PHE A 48 0.78 1.08 -5.05
C PHE A 48 0.83 2.53 -4.53
N LEU A 49 2.01 2.97 -4.07
CA LEU A 49 2.19 4.36 -3.62
C LEU A 49 2.15 5.38 -4.76
N ASN A 50 2.46 4.94 -5.99
CA ASN A 50 2.33 5.75 -7.19
C ASN A 50 0.91 5.77 -7.73
N ASP A 51 0.21 4.65 -7.78
CA ASP A 51 -1.08 4.47 -8.45
C ASP A 51 -1.83 3.28 -7.80
N SER A 52 -2.48 3.55 -6.67
CA SER A 52 -3.18 2.54 -5.89
C SER A 52 -4.34 1.89 -6.65
N LYS A 53 -5.00 2.67 -7.52
CA LYS A 53 -6.12 2.20 -8.34
C LYS A 53 -5.66 1.18 -9.37
N LYS A 54 -4.52 1.41 -10.03
CA LYS A 54 -3.93 0.44 -10.97
C LYS A 54 -3.57 -0.88 -10.29
N VAL A 55 -3.05 -0.84 -9.06
CA VAL A 55 -2.81 -2.06 -8.27
C VAL A 55 -4.11 -2.78 -7.96
N TYR A 56 -5.14 -2.06 -7.49
CA TYR A 56 -6.46 -2.61 -7.23
C TYR A 56 -7.07 -3.29 -8.46
N GLU A 57 -7.12 -2.60 -9.60
CA GLU A 57 -7.67 -3.12 -10.86
C GLU A 57 -6.89 -4.34 -11.37
N THR A 58 -5.56 -4.32 -11.23
CA THR A 58 -4.71 -5.47 -11.60
C THR A 58 -5.03 -6.68 -10.74
N LEU A 59 -5.13 -6.50 -9.42
CA LEU A 59 -5.47 -7.59 -8.50
C LEU A 59 -6.89 -8.11 -8.77
N LEU A 60 -7.86 -7.23 -9.02
CA LEU A 60 -9.22 -7.63 -9.37
C LEU A 60 -9.28 -8.43 -10.66
N SER A 61 -8.50 -8.05 -11.68
CA SER A 61 -8.37 -8.81 -12.92
C SER A 61 -7.73 -10.20 -12.70
N LEU A 62 -6.80 -10.33 -11.75
CA LEU A 62 -6.10 -11.61 -11.48
C LEU A 62 -6.95 -12.58 -10.67
N TYR A 63 -7.68 -12.09 -9.67
CA TYR A 63 -8.39 -12.94 -8.72
C TYR A 63 -9.90 -13.03 -8.98
N GLY A 64 -10.48 -12.07 -9.71
CA GLY A 64 -11.92 -12.06 -10.05
C GLY A 64 -12.86 -11.87 -8.85
N ASN A 65 -12.34 -11.59 -7.66
CA ASN A 65 -13.11 -11.53 -6.43
C ASN A 65 -12.66 -10.35 -5.56
N GLU A 66 -13.59 -9.44 -5.25
CA GLU A 66 -13.31 -8.20 -4.50
C GLU A 66 -12.87 -8.46 -3.05
N ASP A 67 -13.41 -9.47 -2.37
CA ASP A 67 -13.04 -9.79 -0.98
C ASP A 67 -11.56 -10.20 -0.87
N THR A 68 -11.10 -11.03 -1.83
CA THR A 68 -9.70 -11.46 -1.93
C THR A 68 -8.79 -10.27 -2.18
N VAL A 69 -9.16 -9.39 -3.10
CA VAL A 69 -8.40 -8.16 -3.40
C VAL A 69 -8.36 -7.25 -2.17
N THR A 70 -9.48 -7.09 -1.48
CA THR A 70 -9.60 -6.29 -0.25
C THR A 70 -8.68 -6.84 0.85
N LEU A 71 -8.63 -8.16 1.01
CA LEU A 71 -7.71 -8.81 1.94
C LEU A 71 -6.25 -8.53 1.58
N ILE A 72 -5.88 -8.69 0.30
CA ILE A 72 -4.51 -8.44 -0.19
C ILE A 72 -4.12 -6.98 0.04
N MET A 73 -4.95 -6.03 -0.39
CA MET A 73 -4.72 -4.60 -0.22
C MET A 73 -4.61 -4.22 1.25
N SER A 74 -5.48 -4.76 2.10
CA SER A 74 -5.47 -4.50 3.54
C SER A 74 -4.19 -5.00 4.21
N TYR A 75 -3.82 -6.27 4.02
CA TYR A 75 -2.73 -6.90 4.78
C TYR A 75 -1.34 -6.65 4.21
N LEU A 76 -1.20 -6.53 2.88
CA LEU A 76 0.11 -6.35 2.26
C LEU A 76 0.50 -4.90 2.02
N LEU A 77 -0.45 -3.96 2.04
CA LEU A 77 -0.20 -2.58 1.62
C LEU A 77 -0.68 -1.56 2.67
N ILE A 78 -1.97 -1.57 3.02
CA ILE A 78 -2.58 -0.54 3.88
C ILE A 78 -2.16 -0.68 5.35
N LYS A 79 -2.37 -1.85 5.97
CA LYS A 79 -2.04 -2.08 7.39
C LYS A 79 -0.57 -1.81 7.69
N PRO A 80 0.43 -2.39 6.98
CA PRO A 80 1.82 -2.06 7.23
C PRO A 80 2.12 -0.56 7.14
N MET A 81 1.56 0.11 6.13
CA MET A 81 1.73 1.55 5.97
C MET A 81 1.20 2.32 7.18
N LEU A 82 -0.02 2.03 7.63
CA LEU A 82 -0.62 2.68 8.78
C LEU A 82 0.04 2.31 10.12
N ILE A 83 0.62 1.12 10.25
CA ILE A 83 1.48 0.77 11.39
C ILE A 83 2.69 1.70 11.44
N ARG A 84 3.39 1.89 10.31
CA ARG A 84 4.56 2.78 10.25
C ARG A 84 4.21 4.23 10.60
N LEU A 85 3.02 4.67 10.22
CA LEU A 85 2.49 6.01 10.48
C LEU A 85 1.83 6.15 11.86
N GLY A 86 1.66 5.05 12.61
CA GLY A 86 0.97 5.07 13.91
C GLY A 86 -0.52 5.42 13.80
N ARG A 87 -1.17 5.09 12.68
CA ARG A 87 -2.55 5.50 12.34
C ARG A 87 -3.46 4.34 11.96
N LEU A 88 -3.42 3.26 12.74
CA LEU A 88 -4.29 2.09 12.54
C LEU A 88 -5.79 2.43 12.65
N ASP A 89 -6.14 3.56 13.27
CA ASP A 89 -7.50 4.12 13.29
C ASP A 89 -8.04 4.44 11.88
N LEU A 90 -7.17 4.58 10.88
CA LEU A 90 -7.55 4.96 9.51
C LEU A 90 -7.67 3.80 8.53
N VAL A 91 -7.57 2.52 8.95
CA VAL A 91 -7.50 1.37 8.03
C VAL A 91 -8.65 1.33 7.02
N ASP A 92 -9.90 1.42 7.48
CA ASP A 92 -11.07 1.30 6.59
C ASP A 92 -11.18 2.48 5.63
N LYS A 93 -10.88 3.69 6.12
CA LYS A 93 -10.85 4.91 5.32
C LYS A 93 -9.76 4.82 4.25
N ALA A 94 -8.55 4.44 4.64
CA ALA A 94 -7.39 4.30 3.76
C ALA A 94 -7.65 3.27 2.66
N LEU A 95 -8.24 2.12 3.02
CA LEU A 95 -8.57 1.06 2.08
C LEU A 95 -9.61 1.52 1.05
N THR A 96 -10.68 2.17 1.52
CA THR A 96 -11.73 2.73 0.65
C THR A 96 -11.16 3.75 -0.33
N LEU A 97 -10.34 4.68 0.17
CA LEU A 97 -9.69 5.69 -0.67
C LEU A 97 -8.74 5.04 -1.68
N ALA A 98 -7.88 4.12 -1.24
CA ALA A 98 -6.91 3.48 -2.13
C ALA A 98 -7.58 2.73 -3.31
N MET A 99 -8.74 2.12 -3.08
CA MET A 99 -9.49 1.37 -4.09
C MET A 99 -10.33 2.26 -5.01
N LYS A 100 -10.95 3.32 -4.48
CA LYS A 100 -11.98 4.09 -5.19
C LYS A 100 -11.57 5.52 -5.56
N ASN A 101 -10.67 6.13 -4.79
CA ASN A 101 -10.24 7.51 -4.91
C ASN A 101 -8.72 7.66 -4.66
N PRO A 102 -7.87 7.30 -5.65
CA PRO A 102 -6.41 7.31 -5.48
C PRO A 102 -5.85 8.70 -5.12
N GLU A 103 -6.44 9.79 -5.62
CA GLU A 103 -6.01 11.14 -5.24
C GLU A 103 -6.33 11.44 -3.78
N GLY A 104 -7.55 11.12 -3.32
CA GLY A 104 -7.90 11.25 -1.90
C GLY A 104 -7.04 10.38 -0.99
N PHE A 105 -6.57 9.22 -1.48
CA PHE A 105 -5.60 8.40 -0.77
C PHE A 105 -4.24 9.09 -0.66
N ARG A 106 -3.72 9.69 -1.74
CA ARG A 106 -2.46 10.46 -1.71
C ARG A 106 -2.57 11.69 -0.80
N GLU A 107 -3.67 12.42 -0.87
CA GLU A 107 -3.92 13.57 0.01
C GLU A 107 -3.93 13.17 1.48
N MET A 108 -4.57 12.03 1.80
CA MET A 108 -4.54 11.46 3.14
C MET A 108 -3.10 11.16 3.57
N LEU A 109 -2.29 10.51 2.74
CA LEU A 109 -0.89 10.22 3.07
C LEU A 109 -0.05 11.49 3.25
N ARG A 110 -0.25 12.53 2.42
CA ARG A 110 0.40 13.84 2.60
C ARG A 110 0.00 14.49 3.93
N SER A 111 -1.27 14.39 4.33
CA SER A 111 -1.73 14.87 5.64
C SER A 111 -1.11 14.12 6.83
N LEU A 112 -0.56 12.92 6.58
CA LEU A 112 0.20 12.12 7.55
C LEU A 112 1.72 12.36 7.46
N ASN A 113 2.13 13.44 6.78
CA ASN A 113 3.53 13.85 6.56
C ASN A 113 4.35 12.87 5.71
N VAL A 114 3.72 12.13 4.78
CA VAL A 114 4.43 11.35 3.76
C VAL A 114 4.82 12.25 2.59
N ASP A 115 6.07 12.19 2.15
CA ASP A 115 6.60 12.98 1.02
C ASP A 115 6.31 12.25 -0.32
N LEU A 116 5.20 12.59 -0.99
CA LEU A 116 4.65 11.86 -2.15
C LEU A 116 4.69 12.60 -3.49
#